data_AF-A0A7J4EKH6-F1
#
_entry.id   AF-A0A7J4EKH6-F1
#
_cell.length_a   1.000
_cell.length_b   1.000
_cell.length_c   1.000
_cell.angle_alpha   90.00
_cell.angle_beta   90.00
_cell.angle_gamma   90.00
#
_symmetry.space_group_name_H-M   'P 1'
#
loop_
_entity.id
_entity.type
_entity.pdbx_description
1 polymer ?
#
loop_
_entity_poly.entity_id
_entity_poly.type
_entity_poly.pdbx_seq_one_letter_code
_entity_poly.pdbx_strand_id
1 'polypeptide(L)'
;MLEIEKVMANESVQNIFSFASLWRDFTVEDLIKATGYSKERIYSGINKLIEADILQKDQNKYHLKKDSAISKLQEAYVEFTLKKI
;
A
#
# COMPACT_ATOMS: atom_id res chain seq x y z
N MET A 1 0.89 -20.38 3.47
CA MET A 1 1.47 -19.04 3.27
C MET A 1 0.47 -18.25 2.47
N LEU A 2 -0.15 -17.27 3.10
CA LEU A 2 -1.21 -16.46 2.49
C LEU A 2 -0.60 -15.62 1.36
N GLU A 3 -1.34 -15.40 0.28
CA GLU A 3 -0.88 -14.65 -0.90
C GLU A 3 -0.38 -13.24 -0.54
N ILE A 4 -1.02 -12.61 0.45
CA ILE A 4 -0.65 -11.32 1.05
C ILE A 4 0.75 -11.38 1.69
N GLU A 5 1.12 -12.46 2.39
CA GLU A 5 2.44 -12.57 3.04
C GLU A 5 3.58 -12.53 2.02
N LYS A 6 3.39 -13.17 0.86
CA LYS A 6 4.39 -13.16 -0.24
C LYS A 6 4.52 -11.78 -0.86
N VAL A 7 3.40 -11.10 -1.07
CA VAL A 7 3.35 -9.75 -1.66
C VAL A 7 4.03 -8.75 -0.73
N MET A 8 3.73 -8.85 0.57
CA MET A 8 4.29 -8.01 1.61
C MET A 8 5.74 -8.35 1.96
N ALA A 9 6.37 -9.41 1.43
CA ALA A 9 7.80 -9.65 1.62
C ALA A 9 8.69 -8.64 0.87
N ASN A 10 8.13 -7.87 -0.07
CA ASN A 10 8.86 -6.86 -0.83
C ASN A 10 8.83 -5.50 -0.12
N GLU A 11 10.01 -4.95 0.21
CA GLU A 11 10.15 -3.69 0.94
C GLU A 11 9.41 -2.52 0.28
N SER A 12 9.50 -2.37 -1.05
CA SER A 12 8.76 -1.30 -1.74
C SER A 12 7.25 -1.45 -1.62
N VAL A 13 6.75 -2.69 -1.67
CA VAL A 13 5.33 -2.97 -1.48
C VAL A 13 4.89 -2.62 -0.06
N GLN A 14 5.68 -2.98 0.96
CA GLN A 14 5.39 -2.62 2.35
C GLN A 14 5.35 -1.11 2.55
N ASN A 15 6.32 -0.37 1.98
CA ASN A 15 6.36 1.08 2.11
C ASN A 15 5.16 1.73 1.41
N ILE A 16 4.82 1.29 0.21
CA ILE A 16 3.63 1.78 -0.51
C ILE A 16 2.35 1.46 0.28
N PHE A 17 2.23 0.24 0.82
CA PHE A 17 1.09 -0.16 1.65
C PHE A 17 0.98 0.67 2.93
N SER A 18 2.12 1.05 3.53
CA SER A 18 2.15 1.90 4.73
C SER A 18 1.59 3.28 4.44
N PHE A 19 1.96 3.90 3.32
CA PHE A 19 1.36 5.17 2.89
C PHE A 19 -0.13 5.01 2.55
N ALA A 20 -0.50 3.95 1.83
CA ALA A 20 -1.90 3.63 1.53
C ALA A 20 -2.76 3.41 2.80
N SER A 21 -2.15 2.95 3.89
CA SER A 21 -2.82 2.75 5.18
C SER A 21 -3.08 4.06 5.92
N LEU A 22 -2.32 5.11 5.63
CA LEU A 22 -2.43 6.42 6.27
C LEU A 22 -3.21 7.42 5.42
N TRP A 23 -3.21 7.25 4.10
CA TRP A 23 -3.85 8.15 3.16
C TRP A 23 -5.16 7.56 2.64
N ARG A 24 -6.21 8.38 2.58
CA ARG A 24 -7.50 7.96 2.03
C ARG A 24 -7.41 7.61 0.54
N ASP A 25 -6.67 8.42 -0.21
CA ASP A 25 -6.49 8.35 -1.65
C ASP A 25 -5.13 8.97 -2.02
N PHE A 26 -4.45 8.41 -3.02
CA PHE A 26 -3.12 8.86 -3.43
C PHE A 26 -2.84 8.66 -4.92
N THR A 27 -1.92 9.44 -5.46
CA THR A 27 -1.40 9.28 -6.82
C THR A 27 -0.02 8.63 -6.81
N VAL A 28 0.46 8.23 -7.99
CA VAL A 28 1.85 7.77 -8.16
C VAL A 28 2.84 8.88 -7.81
N GLU A 29 2.52 10.13 -8.12
CA GLU A 29 3.39 11.28 -7.85
C GLU A 29 3.53 11.55 -6.34
N ASP A 30 2.46 11.35 -5.57
CA ASP A 30 2.50 11.45 -4.10
C ASP A 30 3.45 10.41 -3.50
N LEU A 31 3.38 9.17 -3.99
CA LEU A 31 4.27 8.10 -3.54
C LEU A 31 5.73 8.34 -3.94
N ILE A 32 5.99 8.84 -5.15
CA ILE A 32 7.36 9.20 -5.58
C ILE A 32 7.93 10.28 -4.65
N LYS A 33 7.16 11.32 -4.32
CA LYS A 33 7.59 12.38 -3.41
C LYS A 33 7.86 11.87 -1.99
N ALA A 34 7.04 10.95 -1.48
CA ALA A 34 7.18 10.45 -0.12
C ALA A 34 8.25 9.37 0.06
N THR A 35 8.49 8.55 -0.97
CA THR A 35 9.43 7.41 -0.90
C THR A 35 10.78 7.68 -1.56
N GLY A 36 10.85 8.65 -2.49
CA GLY A 36 11.99 8.85 -3.37
C GLY A 36 12.18 7.75 -4.42
N TYR A 37 11.24 6.80 -4.56
CA TYR A 37 11.35 5.71 -5.52
C TYR A 37 11.09 6.15 -6.96
N SER A 38 11.66 5.40 -7.91
CA SER A 38 11.37 5.59 -9.33
C SER A 38 9.91 5.24 -9.64
N LYS A 39 9.38 5.87 -10.69
CA LYS A 39 8.03 5.62 -11.20
C LYS A 39 7.78 4.13 -11.50
N GLU A 40 8.78 3.44 -12.06
CA GLU A 40 8.73 2.00 -12.34
C GLU A 40 8.61 1.16 -11.06
N ARG A 41 9.40 1.47 -10.03
CA ARG A 41 9.34 0.77 -8.74
C ARG A 41 7.98 0.97 -8.06
N ILE A 42 7.43 2.19 -8.14
CA ILE A 42 6.09 2.49 -7.63
C ILE A 42 5.02 1.68 -8.38
N TYR A 43 5.01 1.68 -9.71
CA TYR A 43 4.04 0.90 -10.47
C TYR A 43 4.16 -0.60 -10.21
N SER A 44 5.39 -1.13 -10.12
CA SER A 44 5.60 -2.54 -9.79
C SER A 44 4.98 -2.89 -8.43
N GLY A 45 5.14 -2.02 -7.42
CA GLY A 45 4.55 -2.23 -6.10
C GLY A 45 3.03 -2.10 -6.09
N ILE A 46 2.49 -1.07 -6.74
CA ILE A 46 1.04 -0.87 -6.88
C ILE A 46 0.39 -2.06 -7.60
N ASN A 47 0.98 -2.53 -8.70
CA ASN A 47 0.42 -3.64 -9.47
C ASN A 47 0.34 -4.91 -8.62
N LYS A 48 1.38 -5.23 -7.83
CA LYS A 48 1.34 -6.36 -6.89
C LYS A 48 0.23 -6.23 -5.84
N LEU A 49 0.00 -5.03 -5.33
CA LEU A 49 -1.08 -4.78 -4.37
C LEU A 49 -2.46 -4.85 -5.03
N ILE A 50 -2.60 -4.49 -6.30
CA ILE A 50 -3.85 -4.66 -7.06
C ILE A 50 -4.09 -6.15 -7.36
N GLU A 51 -3.07 -6.88 -7.80
CA GLU A 51 -3.13 -8.33 -8.05
C GLU A 51 -3.50 -9.10 -6.77
N ALA A 52 -3.03 -8.64 -5.62
CA ALA A 52 -3.38 -9.17 -4.31
C ALA A 52 -4.77 -8.74 -3.79
N ASP A 53 -5.53 -8.01 -4.60
CA ASP A 53 -6.84 -7.45 -4.26
C ASP A 53 -6.84 -6.46 -3.08
N ILE A 54 -5.70 -5.81 -2.81
CA ILE A 54 -5.53 -4.87 -1.68
C ILE A 54 -5.86 -3.43 -2.09
N LEU A 55 -5.41 -3.01 -3.26
CA LEU A 55 -5.64 -1.67 -3.80
C LEU A 55 -6.70 -1.68 -4.90
N GLN A 56 -7.41 -0.56 -5.00
CA GLN A 56 -8.28 -0.26 -6.13
C GLN A 56 -7.89 1.09 -6.74
N LYS A 57 -7.99 1.18 -8.06
CA LYS A 57 -7.81 2.42 -8.81
C LYS A 57 -9.17 3.03 -9.11
N ASP A 58 -9.32 4.31 -8.81
CA ASP A 58 -10.44 5.13 -9.23
C ASP A 58 -9.91 6.38 -9.94
N GLN A 59 -10.23 6.50 -11.22
CA GLN A 59 -9.66 7.50 -12.13
C GLN A 59 -8.11 7.51 -12.08
N ASN A 60 -7.52 8.58 -11.53
CA ASN A 60 -6.07 8.76 -11.42
C ASN A 60 -5.54 8.54 -10.00
N LYS A 61 -6.39 8.05 -9.09
CA LYS A 61 -6.05 7.83 -7.69
C LYS A 61 -6.16 6.36 -7.32
N TYR A 62 -5.42 5.97 -6.30
CA TYR A 62 -5.41 4.64 -5.71
C TYR A 62 -5.84 4.76 -4.25
N HIS A 63 -6.51 3.73 -3.76
CA HIS A 63 -6.95 3.63 -2.37
C HIS A 63 -7.04 2.17 -1.94
N LEU A 64 -6.97 1.93 -0.63
CA LEU A 64 -7.24 0.60 -0.06
C LEU A 64 -8.69 0.20 -0.33
N LYS A 65 -8.89 -1.06 -0.73
CA LYS A 65 -10.23 -1.61 -0.86
C LYS A 65 -10.93 -1.62 0.49
N LYS A 66 -12.24 -1.35 0.46
CA LYS A 66 -13.12 -1.41 1.64
C LYS A 66 -13.52 -2.87 1.89
N ASP A 67 -12.56 -3.68 2.30
CA ASP A 67 -12.74 -5.07 2.70
C ASP A 67 -12.36 -5.25 4.17
N SER A 68 -13.09 -6.12 4.88
CA SER A 68 -12.91 -6.33 6.32
C SER A 68 -11.53 -6.89 6.69
N ALA A 69 -10.88 -7.68 5.83
CA ALA A 69 -9.53 -8.18 6.06
C ALA A 69 -8.49 -7.08 5.81
N ILE A 70 -8.71 -6.25 4.78
CA ILE A 70 -7.84 -5.10 4.48
C ILE A 70 -7.91 -4.05 5.58
N SER A 71 -9.11 -3.76 6.12
CA SER A 71 -9.26 -2.86 7.26
C SER A 71 -8.49 -3.36 8.48
N LYS A 72 -8.55 -4.65 8.80
CA LYS A 72 -7.75 -5.24 9.89
C LYS A 72 -6.25 -5.14 9.61
N LEU A 73 -5.83 -5.35 8.36
CA LEU A 73 -4.43 -5.23 7.96
C LEU A 73 -3.94 -3.77 8.10
N GLN A 74 -4.77 -2.81 7.69
CA GLN A 74 -4.54 -1.38 7.84
C GLN A 74 -4.41 -0.99 9.31
N GLU A 75 -5.36 -1.40 10.16
CA GLU A 75 -5.33 -1.15 11.61
C GLU A 75 -4.05 -1.68 12.25
N ALA A 76 -3.67 -2.93 11.94
CA ALA A 76 -2.44 -3.54 12.44
C ALA A 76 -1.18 -2.76 12.03
N TYR A 77 -1.13 -2.27 10.78
CA TYR A 77 -0.02 -1.47 10.26
C TYR A 77 0.06 -0.08 10.92
N VAL A 78 -1.09 0.57 11.11
CA VAL A 78 -1.19 1.88 11.77
C VAL A 78 -0.73 1.76 13.22
N GLU A 79 -1.20 0.75 13.96
CA GLU A 79 -0.77 0.51 15.34
C GLU A 79 0.75 0.27 15.45
N PHE A 80 1.31 -0.55 14.55
CA PHE A 80 2.74 -0.85 14.56
C PHE A 80 3.59 0.40 14.27
N THR A 81 3.13 1.24 13.34
CA THR A 81 3.82 2.48 12.97
C THR A 81 3.74 3.52 14.08
N LEU A 82 2.58 3.68 14.73
CA LEU A 82 2.38 4.66 15.79
C LEU A 82 3.06 4.29 17.12
N LYS A 83 3.24 3.00 17.43
CA LYS A 83 3.94 2.54 18.64
C LYS A 83 5.47 2.74 18.60
N LYS A 84 6.03 3.13 17.45
CA LYS A 84 7.47 3.37 17.26
C LYS A 84 7.88 4.85 17.37
N ILE A 85 6.92 5.74 17.62
CA ILE A 85 7.12 7.18 17.89
C ILE A 85 6.99 7.38 19.40
#